data_AF-A0A7C5S4X5-F1
#
_entry.id   AF-A0A7C5S4X5-F1
#
_cell.length_a   1.000
_cell.length_b   1.000
_cell.length_c   1.000
_cell.angle_alpha   90.00
_cell.angle_beta   90.00
_cell.angle_gamma   90.00
#
_symmetry.space_group_name_H-M   'P 1'
#
loop_
_entity.id
_entity.type
_entity.pdbx_description
1 polymer ?
#
loop_
_entity_poly.entity_id
_entity_poly.type
_entity_poly.pdbx_seq_one_letter_code
_entity_poly.pdbx_strand_id
1 'polypeptide(L)' 'MISMNTKQEIIRRYHRENGSVRKIARGFQINRNTVMKILQEYAAAVEKTNQ' A
#
# COMPACT_ATOMS: atom_id res chain seq x y z
N MET A 1 -2.96 14.81 -3.59
CA MET A 1 -1.69 14.28 -3.06
C MET A 1 -2.03 13.27 -1.97
N ILE A 2 -1.54 12.03 -2.04
CA ILE A 2 -1.83 11.01 -1.03
C ILE A 2 -0.99 11.32 0.20
N SER A 3 -1.64 11.46 1.37
CA SER A 3 -0.92 11.75 2.62
C SER A 3 -0.03 10.56 3.02
N MET A 4 1.06 10.84 3.75
CA MET A 4 1.94 9.80 4.30
C MET A 4 1.16 8.78 5.14
N ASN A 5 0.16 9.25 5.89
CA ASN A 5 -0.73 8.42 6.70
C ASN A 5 -1.53 7.43 5.83
N THR A 6 -2.00 7.86 4.66
CA THR A 6 -2.75 7.00 3.73
C THR A 6 -1.87 5.91 3.14
N LYS A 7 -0.59 6.19 2.82
CA LYS A 7 0.34 5.15 2.32
C LYS A 7 0.58 4.07 3.36
N GLN A 8 0.85 4.46 4.61
CA GLN A 8 1.07 3.51 5.70
C GLN A 8 -0.16 2.66 6.00
N GLU A 9 -1.35 3.27 5.99
CA GLU A 9 -2.61 2.55 6.22
C GLU A 9 -2.90 1.55 5.09
N ILE A 10 -2.61 1.89 3.82
CA ILE A 10 -2.71 0.95 2.69
C ILE A 10 -1.82 -0.28 2.91
N ILE A 11 -0.56 -0.06 3.30
CA ILE A 11 0.40 -1.13 3.56
C ILE A 11 -0.09 -1.99 4.73
N ARG A 12 -0.58 -1.36 5.81
CA ARG A 12 -1.11 -2.04 6.99
C ARG A 12 -2.30 -2.95 6.64
N ARG A 13 -3.29 -2.43 5.92
CA ARG A 13 -4.48 -3.22 5.51
C ARG A 13 -4.13 -4.36 4.56
N TYR A 14 -3.14 -4.17 3.71
CA TYR A 14 -2.69 -5.23 2.80
C TYR A 14 -2.01 -6.37 3.57
N HIS A 15 -1.05 -6.06 4.44
CA HIS A 15 -0.22 -7.07 5.11
C HIS A 15 -0.83 -7.64 6.40
N ARG A 16 -1.60 -6.86 7.17
CA ARG A 16 -2.16 -7.30 8.46
C ARG A 16 -3.60 -7.80 8.37
N GLU A 17 -4.40 -7.22 7.47
CA GLU A 17 -5.83 -7.55 7.36
C GLU A 17 -6.14 -8.47 6.17
N ASN A 18 -5.11 -8.94 5.44
CA ASN A 18 -5.24 -9.68 4.18
C ASN A 18 -6.21 -8.99 3.18
N GLY A 19 -6.24 -7.66 3.20
CA GLY A 19 -7.09 -6.88 2.32
C GLY A 19 -6.61 -6.96 0.88
N SER A 20 -7.49 -7.36 -0.05
CA SER A 20 -7.12 -7.34 -1.48
C SER A 20 -6.94 -5.90 -1.98
N VAL A 21 -6.05 -5.73 -2.96
CA VAL A 21 -5.79 -4.43 -3.62
C VAL A 21 -7.09 -3.74 -4.06
N ARG A 22 -8.08 -4.51 -4.56
CA ARG A 22 -9.39 -3.97 -4.97
C ARG A 22 -10.20 -3.43 -3.80
N LYS A 23 -10.22 -4.14 -2.66
CA LYS A 23 -10.96 -3.71 -1.45
C LYS A 23 -10.35 -2.43 -0.88
N ILE A 24 -9.02 -2.37 -0.83
CA ILE A 24 -8.26 -1.21 -0.35
C ILE A 24 -8.48 -0.01 -1.29
N ALA A 25 -8.36 -0.20 -2.61
CA ALA A 25 -8.59 0.85 -3.60
C ALA A 25 -9.98 1.48 -3.47
N ARG A 26 -11.03 0.65 -3.30
CA ARG A 26 -12.41 1.13 -3.06
C ARG A 26 -12.53 1.87 -1.73
N GLY A 27 -11.94 1.36 -0.65
CA GLY A 27 -12.00 1.98 0.68
C GLY A 27 -11.35 3.36 0.74
N PHE A 28 -10.28 3.58 -0.05
CA PHE A 28 -9.60 4.87 -0.14
C PHE A 28 -10.03 5.73 -1.33
N GLN A 29 -10.97 5.24 -2.17
CA GLN A 29 -11.40 5.89 -3.41
C GLN A 29 -10.22 6.27 -4.34
N ILE A 30 -9.23 5.39 -4.45
CA ILE A 30 -8.06 5.57 -5.32
C ILE A 30 -7.97 4.45 -6.36
N ASN A 31 -7.14 4.68 -7.38
CA ASN A 31 -6.90 3.67 -8.40
C ASN A 31 -6.12 2.47 -7.83
N ARG A 32 -6.52 1.26 -8.22
CA ARG A 32 -5.81 0.01 -7.91
C ARG A 32 -4.32 0.08 -8.28
N ASN A 33 -3.98 0.75 -9.39
CA ASN A 33 -2.59 0.89 -9.84
C ASN A 33 -1.77 1.72 -8.85
N THR A 34 -2.40 2.71 -8.20
CA THR A 34 -1.77 3.52 -7.16
C THR A 34 -1.50 2.69 -5.91
N VAL A 35 -2.45 1.86 -5.49
CA VAL A 35 -2.26 0.91 -4.38
C VAL A 35 -1.11 -0.05 -4.69
N MET A 36 -1.09 -0.62 -5.90
CA MET A 36 -0.04 -1.55 -6.33
C MET A 36 1.34 -0.89 -6.34
N LYS A 37 1.44 0.35 -6.85
CA LYS A 37 2.69 1.13 -6.82
C LYS A 37 3.18 1.36 -5.39
N ILE A 38 2.29 1.72 -4.45
CA ILE A 38 2.66 1.93 -3.04
C ILE A 38 3.21 0.65 -2.42
N LEU A 39 2.58 -0.50 -2.69
CA LEU A 39 3.05 -1.80 -2.18
C LEU A 39 4.40 -2.20 -2.77
N GLN A 40 4.63 -1.93 -4.05
CA GLN A 40 5.93 -2.17 -4.71
C GLN A 40 7.03 -1.27 -4.15
N GLU A 41 6.75 0.03 -3.98
CA GLU A 41 7.68 0.98 -3.34
C GLU A 41 8.06 0.52 -1.93
N TYR A 42 7.08 0.03 -1.16
CA TYR A 42 7.32 -0.52 0.18
C TYR A 42 8.18 -1.79 0.15
N ALA A 43 7.88 -2.75 -0.73
CA ALA A 43 8.66 -3.98 -0.85
C ALA A 43 10.13 -3.69 -1.20
N ALA A 44 10.37 -2.82 -2.18
CA ALA A 44 11.72 -2.41 -2.56
C ALA A 44 12.46 -1.67 -1.44
N ALA A 45 11.76 -0.87 -0.63
CA ALA A 45 12.36 -0.21 0.53
C ALA A 45 12.73 -1.22 1.63
N VAL A 46 11.87 -2.21 1.90
CA VAL A 46 12.13 -3.27 2.88
C VAL A 46 13.34 -4.11 2.46
N GLU A 47 13.44 -4.49 1.19
CA GLU A 47 14.60 -5.23 0.67
C GLU A 47 15.91 -4.47 0.85
N LYS A 48 15.93 -3.16 0.58
CA LYS A 48 17.11 -2.31 0.78
C LYS A 48 17.51 -2.13 2.24
N THR A 49 16.57 -2.26 3.17
CA THR A 49 16.85 -2.09 4.60
C THR A 49 17.40 -3.37 5.23
N ASN A 50 17.14 -4.52 4.61
CA ASN A 50 17.60 -5.84 5.05
C ASN A 50 18.91 -6.30 4.37
N GLN A 51 19.57 -5.42 3.61
CA GLN A 51 20.92 -5.60 3.04
C GLN A 51 21.94 -4.83 3.86
#